data_AF-A0A443NM42-F1
#
_entry.id   AF-A0A443NM42-F1
#
_cell.length_a   1.000
_cell.length_b   1.000
_cell.length_c   1.000
_cell.angle_alpha   90.00
_cell.angle_beta   90.00
_cell.angle_gamma   90.00
#
_symmetry.space_group_name_H-M   'P 1'
#
loop_
_entity.id
_entity.type
_entity.pdbx_description
1 polymer ?
#
loop_
_entity_poly.entity_id
_entity_poly.type
_entity_poly.pdbx_seq_one_letter_code
_entity_poly.pdbx_strand_id
1 'polypeptide(L)'
;MDLGMVIDLTNTTRYYPPSEWKKQGIKHVKIPCKGRDAVPDNESVNIFVSEVKQFLSRRPRHSRKHVLVHCTHGHNRTGFMIIHFLMRTEPISVGEALLVFANARPPGIYKEDYIDSLYKFYHEERPDTITCPSTPEWKRSSGFDLNGEAIQDEDDFGGIEDPFHEKVMENEVMTIDDVLGDAIPYDQQDAMKQFCLLSLKMPASKGNLQFPGSHPVSLDRDNLQLLRQRYYYATWKADGTRYMMLIMCDGCYLIDRTFSFRRVQMRFPLKQSSEVPNDRTHNFTLLDGEMVIDTLPTKKLARRYLIYDLMVLNGKPVIELPFSERWKLIEREVVEPRNSERQNIHQSRNPNYRYEMEPFRVRRKDFYLLCTVTKLLTEFIPKLSHAADGLIFQGWDDPYVPRTHEGLLKWKYPEMNSIDFLFEVGDDNHEQLHVFDRGKKKLLEGEHVVFKGVDFMGKTMYCYYQMTKRHRG
;
A
#
# COMPACT_ATOMS: atom_id res chain seq x y z
N MET A 1 32.36 -0.69 -23.81
CA MET A 1 31.54 -0.63 -22.57
C MET A 1 31.05 -2.04 -22.31
N ASP A 2 31.33 -2.61 -21.13
CA ASP A 2 30.84 -3.95 -20.79
C ASP A 2 29.39 -3.83 -20.27
N LEU A 3 28.43 -4.30 -21.07
CA LEU A 3 26.99 -4.24 -20.77
C LEU A 3 26.56 -5.56 -20.15
N GLY A 4 25.76 -5.49 -19.08
CA GLY A 4 25.13 -6.67 -18.50
C GLY A 4 23.61 -6.69 -18.63
N MET A 5 22.99 -5.52 -18.80
CA MET A 5 21.55 -5.41 -18.98
C MET A 5 21.18 -4.24 -19.88
N VAL A 6 20.15 -4.42 -20.69
CA VAL A 6 19.49 -3.39 -21.49
C VAL A 6 18.03 -3.30 -21.05
N ILE A 7 17.60 -2.09 -20.71
CA ILE A 7 16.21 -1.74 -20.42
C ILE A 7 15.69 -0.89 -21.58
N ASP A 8 14.72 -1.45 -22.29
CA ASP A 8 14.05 -0.83 -23.42
C ASP A 8 12.69 -0.28 -22.98
N LEU A 9 12.57 1.05 -22.96
CA LEU A 9 11.36 1.77 -22.57
C LEU A 9 10.46 2.14 -23.77
N THR A 10 10.82 1.72 -24.98
CA THR A 10 10.08 2.09 -26.20
C THR A 10 8.77 1.29 -26.29
N ASN A 11 7.72 1.88 -26.87
CA ASN A 11 6.46 1.18 -27.14
C ASN A 11 6.42 0.59 -28.56
N THR A 12 7.54 0.05 -29.02
CA THR A 12 7.68 -0.55 -30.35
C THR A 12 8.79 -1.59 -30.35
N THR A 13 8.76 -2.54 -31.27
CA THR A 13 9.79 -3.57 -31.45
C THR A 13 10.65 -3.35 -32.70
N ARG A 14 10.51 -2.17 -33.35
CA ARG A 14 11.11 -1.89 -34.67
C ARG A 14 12.61 -1.61 -34.67
N TYR A 15 13.21 -1.33 -33.51
CA TYR A 15 14.59 -0.81 -33.46
C TYR A 15 15.66 -1.90 -33.57
N TYR A 16 15.50 -3.01 -32.84
CA TYR A 16 16.46 -4.11 -32.86
C TYR A 16 15.79 -5.40 -32.36
N PRO A 17 16.25 -6.59 -32.79
CA PRO A 17 15.71 -7.86 -32.30
C PRO A 17 16.29 -8.22 -30.92
N PRO A 18 15.48 -8.52 -29.89
CA PRO A 18 15.97 -8.86 -28.54
C PRO A 18 16.92 -10.06 -28.48
N SER A 19 16.92 -10.91 -29.52
CA SER A 19 17.80 -12.07 -29.63
C SER A 19 19.29 -11.71 -29.72
N GLU A 20 19.62 -10.52 -30.24
CA GLU A 20 21.01 -10.06 -30.37
C GLU A 20 21.68 -9.84 -29.01
N TRP A 21 20.95 -9.24 -28.05
CA TRP A 21 21.43 -9.07 -26.68
C TRP A 21 21.64 -10.40 -25.97
N LYS A 22 20.70 -11.34 -26.13
CA LYS A 22 20.79 -12.67 -25.52
C LYS A 22 22.01 -13.45 -26.01
N LYS A 23 22.33 -13.37 -27.30
CA LYS A 23 23.55 -14.01 -27.87
C LYS A 23 24.83 -13.50 -27.24
N GLN A 24 24.84 -12.24 -26.78
CA GLN A 24 25.99 -11.62 -26.11
C GLN A 24 25.97 -11.82 -24.58
N GLY A 25 25.02 -12.61 -24.06
CA GLY A 25 24.87 -12.81 -22.61
C GLY A 25 24.36 -11.58 -21.86
N ILE A 26 23.71 -10.64 -22.56
CA ILE A 26 23.15 -9.40 -22.01
C ILE A 26 21.67 -9.63 -21.72
N LYS A 27 21.24 -9.33 -20.49
CA LYS A 27 19.81 -9.40 -20.11
C LYS A 27 19.06 -8.28 -20.82
N HIS A 28 18.01 -8.59 -21.56
CA HIS A 28 17.14 -7.58 -22.17
C HIS A 28 15.78 -7.56 -21.48
N VAL A 29 15.38 -6.40 -20.97
CA VAL A 29 14.10 -6.16 -20.28
C VAL A 29 13.32 -5.11 -21.06
N LYS A 30 12.10 -5.45 -21.49
CA LYS A 30 11.19 -4.55 -22.20
C LYS A 30 10.14 -4.03 -21.23
N ILE A 31 10.05 -2.71 -21.06
CA ILE A 31 9.03 -2.04 -20.23
C ILE A 31 8.33 -1.01 -21.14
N PRO A 32 7.26 -1.38 -21.85
CA PRO A 32 6.65 -0.51 -22.85
C PRO A 32 5.94 0.68 -22.18
N CYS A 33 6.56 1.85 -22.21
CA CYS A 33 5.94 3.08 -21.70
C CYS A 33 5.09 3.72 -22.81
N LYS A 34 3.81 4.02 -22.50
CA LYS A 34 2.90 4.72 -23.41
C LYS A 34 3.54 6.02 -23.95
N GLY A 35 3.29 6.31 -25.23
CA GLY A 35 3.67 7.57 -25.86
C GLY A 35 2.64 8.67 -25.61
N ARG A 36 2.97 9.91 -26.03
CA ARG A 36 2.16 11.15 -25.90
C ARG A 36 1.98 11.63 -24.47
N ASP A 37 2.54 12.81 -24.17
CA ASP A 37 2.47 13.66 -22.94
C ASP A 37 2.10 13.05 -21.59
N ALA A 38 2.40 11.78 -21.38
CA ALA A 38 2.22 11.06 -20.14
C ALA A 38 3.57 10.58 -19.63
N VAL A 39 3.73 10.67 -18.32
CA VAL A 39 4.85 10.04 -17.61
C VAL A 39 4.63 8.52 -17.54
N PRO A 40 5.70 7.72 -17.41
CA PRO A 40 5.57 6.30 -17.10
C PRO A 40 4.71 6.06 -15.86
N ASP A 41 3.85 5.04 -15.91
CA ASP A 41 3.01 4.66 -14.78
C ASP A 41 3.82 4.01 -13.63
N ASN A 42 3.25 4.01 -12.43
CA ASN A 42 3.93 3.53 -11.23
C ASN A 42 4.31 2.04 -11.30
N GLU A 43 3.55 1.21 -11.99
CA GLU A 43 3.85 -0.22 -12.13
C GLU A 43 5.08 -0.41 -13.02
N SER A 44 5.15 0.29 -14.15
CA SER A 44 6.34 0.35 -15.00
C SER A 44 7.58 0.82 -14.24
N VAL A 45 7.44 1.83 -13.37
CA VAL A 45 8.52 2.29 -12.49
C VAL A 45 8.92 1.21 -11.47
N ASN A 46 7.95 0.52 -10.86
CA ASN A 46 8.24 -0.55 -9.89
C ASN A 46 8.98 -1.72 -10.55
N ILE A 47 8.60 -2.11 -11.77
CA ILE A 47 9.31 -3.11 -12.58
C ILE A 47 10.74 -2.65 -12.85
N PHE A 48 10.92 -1.42 -13.35
CA PHE A 48 12.24 -0.85 -13.64
C PHE A 48 13.16 -0.91 -12.42
N VAL A 49 12.71 -0.38 -11.28
CA VAL A 49 13.52 -0.30 -10.07
C VAL A 49 13.87 -1.69 -9.54
N SER A 50 12.90 -2.62 -9.52
CA SER A 50 13.11 -4.00 -9.08
C SER A 50 14.14 -4.71 -9.94
N GLU A 51 14.03 -4.60 -11.26
CA GLU A 51 14.94 -5.21 -12.23
C GLU A 51 16.38 -4.69 -12.09
N VAL A 52 16.55 -3.37 -11.97
CA VAL A 52 17.86 -2.76 -11.75
C VAL A 52 18.43 -3.18 -10.40
N LYS A 53 17.66 -3.14 -9.30
CA LYS A 53 18.12 -3.60 -7.98
C LYS A 53 18.54 -5.07 -7.99
N GLN A 54 17.76 -5.94 -8.64
CA GLN A 54 18.06 -7.37 -8.75
C GLN A 54 19.33 -7.62 -9.56
N PHE A 55 19.55 -6.88 -10.65
CA PHE A 55 20.78 -6.96 -11.43
C PHE A 55 22.00 -6.50 -10.61
N LEU A 56 21.87 -5.37 -9.90
CA LEU A 56 22.96 -4.80 -9.11
C LEU A 56 23.30 -5.63 -7.86
N SER A 57 22.37 -6.40 -7.31
CA SER A 57 22.62 -7.29 -6.18
C SER A 57 23.25 -8.62 -6.59
N ARG A 58 22.95 -9.12 -7.80
CA ARG A 58 23.49 -10.38 -8.34
C ARG A 58 24.86 -10.24 -9.01
N ARG A 59 25.25 -9.03 -9.42
CA ARG A 59 26.55 -8.83 -10.08
C ARG A 59 27.71 -9.10 -9.09
N PRO A 60 28.78 -9.81 -9.51
CA PRO A 60 29.98 -9.95 -8.70
C PRO A 60 30.59 -8.58 -8.38
N ARG A 61 31.12 -8.39 -7.17
CA ARG A 61 31.71 -7.09 -6.73
C ARG A 61 32.80 -6.56 -7.67
N HIS A 62 33.48 -7.44 -8.40
CA HIS A 62 34.54 -7.08 -9.35
C HIS A 62 34.06 -6.88 -10.79
N SER A 63 32.78 -7.14 -11.09
CA SER A 63 32.19 -6.97 -12.41
C SER A 63 31.79 -5.51 -12.64
N ARG A 64 32.38 -4.86 -13.64
CA ARG A 64 32.02 -3.50 -14.10
C ARG A 64 30.92 -3.51 -15.17
N LYS A 65 30.02 -4.50 -15.14
CA LYS A 65 28.89 -4.54 -16.09
C LYS A 65 27.90 -3.41 -15.83
N HIS A 66 27.55 -2.69 -16.89
CA HIS A 66 26.65 -1.54 -16.86
C HIS A 66 25.22 -1.94 -17.27
N VAL A 67 24.26 -1.13 -16.85
CA VAL A 67 22.87 -1.17 -17.32
C VAL A 67 22.69 -0.05 -18.33
N LEU A 68 22.26 -0.37 -19.54
CA LEU A 68 21.85 0.61 -20.55
C LEU A 68 20.34 0.79 -20.47
N VAL A 69 19.89 2.04 -20.31
CA VAL A 69 18.48 2.40 -20.29
C VAL A 69 18.22 3.33 -21.47
N HIS A 70 17.26 3.00 -22.32
CA HIS A 70 16.89 3.90 -23.41
C HIS A 70 15.38 3.94 -23.62
N CYS A 71 14.90 5.08 -24.12
CA CYS A 71 13.60 5.23 -24.75
C CYS A 71 13.81 5.66 -26.21
N THR A 72 12.85 6.33 -26.83
CA THR A 72 13.02 6.87 -28.19
C THR A 72 14.13 7.93 -28.26
N HIS A 73 14.15 8.86 -27.31
CA HIS A 73 15.12 9.97 -27.29
C HIS A 73 16.16 9.85 -26.17
N GLY A 74 15.91 9.03 -25.14
CA GLY A 74 16.84 8.82 -24.03
C GLY A 74 16.94 9.95 -23.00
N HIS A 75 15.99 10.90 -22.97
CA HIS A 75 15.98 12.02 -22.02
C HIS A 75 14.84 11.94 -21.01
N ASN A 76 13.61 12.35 -21.34
CA ASN A 76 12.53 12.48 -20.33
C ASN A 76 12.13 11.16 -19.66
N ARG A 77 11.67 10.15 -20.43
CA ARG A 77 11.26 8.84 -19.86
C ARG A 77 12.42 8.12 -19.18
N THR A 78 13.61 8.15 -19.80
CA THR A 78 14.81 7.53 -19.24
C THR A 78 15.22 8.21 -17.93
N GLY A 79 15.23 9.54 -17.91
CA GLY A 79 15.51 10.34 -16.72
C GLY A 79 14.50 10.08 -15.61
N PHE A 80 13.21 10.03 -15.94
CA PHE A 80 12.15 9.75 -14.97
C PHE A 80 12.34 8.42 -14.25
N MET A 81 12.61 7.36 -15.02
CA MET A 81 12.92 6.04 -14.46
C MET A 81 14.17 6.07 -13.59
N ILE A 82 15.25 6.71 -14.06
CA ILE A 82 16.52 6.80 -13.33
C ILE A 82 16.38 7.61 -12.04
N ILE A 83 15.65 8.73 -12.06
CA ILE A 83 15.41 9.54 -10.86
C ILE A 83 14.62 8.73 -9.84
N HIS A 84 13.55 8.03 -10.24
CA HIS A 84 12.84 7.12 -9.34
C HIS A 84 13.74 6.04 -8.73
N PHE A 85 14.69 5.51 -9.51
CA PHE A 85 15.69 4.57 -8.99
C PHE A 85 16.60 5.23 -7.95
N LEU A 86 17.17 6.40 -8.26
CA LEU A 86 18.05 7.14 -7.33
C LEU A 86 17.34 7.47 -6.03
N MET A 87 16.12 8.02 -6.09
CA MET A 87 15.29 8.33 -4.92
C MET A 87 14.94 7.10 -4.06
N ARG A 88 15.06 5.89 -4.61
CA ARG A 88 14.75 4.62 -3.92
C ARG A 88 16.00 3.84 -3.51
N THR A 89 17.20 4.37 -3.77
CA THR A 89 18.49 3.75 -3.42
C THR A 89 19.41 4.66 -2.64
N GLU A 90 19.29 5.97 -2.84
CA GLU A 90 20.13 6.99 -2.23
C GLU A 90 19.29 7.93 -1.36
N PRO A 91 19.84 8.44 -0.25
CA PRO A 91 19.16 9.41 0.61
C PRO A 91 19.30 10.83 0.02
N ILE A 92 18.66 11.09 -1.13
CA ILE A 92 18.70 12.39 -1.83
C ILE A 92 17.29 12.91 -2.10
N SER A 93 17.16 14.22 -2.29
CA SER A 93 15.92 14.89 -2.71
C SER A 93 15.68 14.79 -4.22
N VAL A 94 14.44 15.08 -4.66
CA VAL A 94 14.09 15.11 -6.09
C VAL A 94 14.97 16.10 -6.85
N GLY A 95 15.26 17.26 -6.26
CA GLY A 95 16.12 18.28 -6.84
C GLY A 95 17.56 17.80 -7.04
N GLU A 96 18.14 17.11 -6.05
CA GLU A 96 19.47 16.52 -6.16
C GLU A 96 19.50 15.41 -7.21
N ALA A 97 18.48 14.55 -7.26
CA ALA A 97 18.38 13.47 -8.25
C ALA A 97 18.28 14.01 -9.68
N LEU A 98 17.50 15.08 -9.89
CA LEU A 98 17.41 15.80 -11.16
C LEU A 98 18.77 16.36 -11.58
N LEU A 99 19.50 16.97 -10.65
CA LEU A 99 20.83 17.54 -10.90
C LEU A 99 21.85 16.45 -11.26
N VAL A 100 21.86 15.32 -10.53
CA VAL A 100 22.72 14.17 -10.83
C VAL A 100 22.47 13.66 -12.25
N PHE A 101 21.19 13.52 -12.66
CA PHE A 101 20.85 13.09 -14.01
C PHE A 101 21.24 14.12 -15.07
N ALA A 102 20.96 15.41 -14.85
CA ALA A 102 21.29 16.49 -15.78
C ALA A 102 22.81 16.61 -16.01
N ASN A 103 23.61 16.45 -14.96
CA ASN A 103 25.07 16.46 -15.06
C ASN A 103 25.61 15.26 -15.86
N ALA A 104 25.04 14.08 -15.67
CA ALA A 104 25.45 12.88 -16.40
C ALA A 104 24.94 12.85 -17.85
N ARG A 105 23.78 13.47 -18.13
CA ARG A 105 23.14 13.50 -19.44
C ARG A 105 22.49 14.87 -19.70
N PRO A 106 23.28 15.89 -20.09
CA PRO A 106 22.74 17.22 -20.38
C PRO A 106 21.69 17.20 -21.51
N PRO A 107 20.61 18.00 -21.43
CA PRO A 107 20.29 18.93 -20.34
C PRO A 107 19.53 18.30 -19.16
N GLY A 108 19.36 16.97 -19.14
CA GLY A 108 18.48 16.26 -18.22
C GLY A 108 17.06 16.07 -18.78
N ILE A 109 16.07 16.08 -17.89
CA ILE A 109 14.65 16.12 -18.25
C ILE A 109 14.31 17.56 -18.64
N TYR A 110 13.73 17.75 -19.82
CA TYR A 110 13.36 19.07 -20.38
C TYR A 110 11.85 19.21 -20.60
N LYS A 111 11.07 18.28 -20.02
CA LYS A 111 9.61 18.30 -20.02
C LYS A 111 9.11 18.55 -18.60
N GLU A 112 8.31 19.59 -18.42
CA GLU A 112 7.89 20.08 -17.10
C GLU A 112 6.94 19.12 -16.38
N ASP A 113 6.01 18.50 -17.11
CA ASP A 113 5.09 17.47 -16.63
C ASP A 113 5.80 16.30 -15.94
N TYR A 114 6.99 15.93 -16.43
CA TYR A 114 7.82 14.89 -15.83
C TYR A 114 8.42 15.34 -14.49
N ILE A 115 8.87 16.58 -14.40
CA ILE A 115 9.46 17.15 -13.18
C ILE A 115 8.37 17.31 -12.11
N ASP A 116 7.23 17.88 -12.47
CA ASP A 116 6.11 18.07 -11.56
C ASP A 116 5.55 16.75 -11.04
N SER A 117 5.47 15.74 -11.91
CA SER A 117 5.08 14.40 -11.50
C SER A 117 6.03 13.79 -10.47
N LEU A 118 7.34 14.01 -10.57
CA LEU A 118 8.31 13.54 -9.59
C LEU A 118 8.12 14.22 -8.22
N TYR A 119 8.02 15.55 -8.18
CA TYR A 119 7.76 16.29 -6.94
C TYR A 119 6.44 15.87 -6.29
N LYS A 120 5.39 15.77 -7.09
CA LYS A 120 4.08 15.30 -6.63
C LYS A 120 4.15 13.89 -6.07
N PHE A 121 4.82 12.96 -6.75
CA PHE A 121 4.95 11.58 -6.30
C PHE A 121 5.67 11.50 -4.96
N TYR A 122 6.82 12.18 -4.81
CA TYR A 122 7.63 12.13 -3.59
C TYR A 122 7.14 13.07 -2.47
N HIS A 123 6.04 13.79 -2.69
CA HIS A 123 5.48 14.78 -1.78
C HIS A 123 6.48 15.87 -1.41
N GLU A 124 7.39 16.22 -2.32
CA GLU A 124 8.33 17.32 -2.13
C GLU A 124 7.76 18.60 -2.75
N GLU A 125 8.06 19.76 -2.16
CA GLU A 125 7.71 21.04 -2.76
C GLU A 125 8.76 21.41 -3.80
N ARG A 126 8.30 21.75 -5.02
CA ARG A 126 9.20 22.16 -6.10
C ARG A 126 9.75 23.56 -5.78
N PRO A 127 11.07 23.73 -5.59
CA PRO A 127 11.66 25.05 -5.39
C PRO A 127 11.58 25.90 -6.67
N ASP A 128 11.35 27.20 -6.52
CA ASP A 128 11.34 28.17 -7.64
C ASP A 128 12.66 28.21 -8.42
N THR A 129 13.76 27.78 -7.79
CA THR A 129 15.09 27.72 -8.40
C THR A 129 15.23 26.62 -9.46
N ILE A 130 14.33 25.63 -9.48
CA ILE A 130 14.38 24.52 -10.42
C ILE A 130 13.58 24.88 -11.67
N THR A 131 14.32 25.43 -12.64
CA THR A 131 13.82 25.75 -13.97
C THR A 131 13.98 24.56 -14.91
N CYS A 132 12.90 24.23 -15.62
CA CYS A 132 12.95 23.18 -16.64
C CYS A 132 13.84 23.67 -17.81
N PRO A 133 14.84 22.89 -18.23
CA PRO A 133 15.65 23.23 -19.40
C PRO A 133 14.76 23.40 -20.63
N SER A 134 15.08 24.38 -21.48
CA SER A 134 14.37 24.54 -22.76
C SER A 134 14.48 23.27 -23.62
N THR A 135 13.41 22.93 -24.35
CA THR A 135 13.40 21.82 -25.30
C THR A 135 14.61 21.92 -26.23
N PRO A 136 15.49 20.90 -26.30
CA PRO A 136 16.71 20.97 -27.11
C PRO A 136 16.45 21.22 -28.60
N GLU A 137 17.38 21.90 -29.28
CA GLU A 137 17.27 22.27 -30.71
C GLU A 137 17.09 21.07 -31.65
N TRP A 138 17.76 19.95 -31.36
CA TRP A 138 17.64 18.69 -32.11
C TRP A 138 16.25 18.05 -32.04
N LYS A 139 15.39 18.53 -31.14
CA LYS A 139 13.98 18.15 -31.07
C LYS A 139 13.05 19.20 -31.69
N ARG A 140 13.50 20.45 -31.81
CA ARG A 140 12.72 21.53 -32.45
C ARG A 140 12.67 21.38 -33.98
N SER A 141 13.45 20.46 -34.55
CA SER A 141 13.69 20.36 -35.99
C SER A 141 13.18 19.05 -36.57
N SER A 142 11.90 19.03 -36.88
CA SER A 142 11.27 18.19 -37.88
C SER A 142 9.96 18.86 -38.29
N GLY A 143 9.74 19.35 -39.50
CA GLY A 143 10.60 20.03 -40.48
C GLY A 143 9.70 21.08 -41.15
N PHE A 144 10.18 22.19 -41.69
CA PHE A 144 9.30 23.05 -42.48
C PHE A 144 9.08 22.41 -43.87
N ASP A 145 7.86 22.44 -44.40
CA ASP A 145 7.59 22.06 -45.79
C ASP A 145 8.20 23.09 -46.76
N LEU A 146 8.19 22.78 -48.06
CA LEU A 146 8.73 23.67 -49.11
C LEU A 146 7.97 25.02 -49.22
N ASN A 147 6.92 25.23 -48.42
CA ASN A 147 6.14 26.47 -48.33
C ASN A 147 6.37 27.22 -47.00
N GLY A 148 7.21 26.73 -46.09
CA GLY A 148 7.57 27.42 -44.85
C GLY A 148 6.59 27.20 -43.69
N GLU A 149 5.70 26.20 -43.75
CA GLU A 149 4.89 25.76 -42.61
C GLU A 149 5.49 24.54 -41.92
N ALA A 150 5.37 24.46 -40.59
CA ALA A 150 5.92 23.35 -39.82
C ALA A 150 5.16 22.04 -40.11
N ILE A 151 5.85 21.03 -40.63
CA ILE A 151 5.42 19.63 -40.64
C ILE A 151 5.24 19.22 -39.19
N GLN A 152 4.01 18.95 -38.77
CA GLN A 152 3.73 18.26 -37.53
C GLN A 152 4.27 16.83 -37.66
N ASP A 153 5.16 16.43 -36.74
CA ASP A 153 5.56 15.03 -36.62
C ASP A 153 4.31 14.15 -36.48
N GLU A 154 4.27 12.97 -37.10
CA GLU A 154 3.15 12.01 -36.95
C GLU A 154 2.93 11.54 -35.48
N ASP A 155 3.81 11.93 -34.57
CA ASP A 155 3.69 11.73 -33.13
C ASP A 155 2.85 12.81 -32.42
N ASP A 156 2.56 13.93 -33.10
CA ASP A 156 1.80 15.10 -32.62
C ASP A 156 0.45 15.22 -33.34
N PHE A 157 -0.43 14.24 -33.11
CA PHE A 157 -1.83 14.37 -33.51
C PHE A 157 -2.56 15.26 -32.50
N GLY A 158 -2.75 16.52 -32.89
CA GLY A 158 -3.97 17.31 -32.68
C GLY A 158 -4.49 17.39 -31.25
N GLY A 159 -4.35 18.58 -30.66
CA GLY A 159 -4.99 18.96 -29.42
C GLY A 159 -6.47 18.59 -29.37
N ILE A 160 -6.78 17.68 -28.46
CA ILE A 160 -8.03 17.74 -27.71
C ILE A 160 -7.61 18.40 -26.40
N GLU A 161 -8.21 19.54 -26.07
CA GLU A 161 -8.18 20.08 -24.73
C GLU A 161 -8.64 18.98 -23.77
N ASP A 162 -7.68 18.32 -23.12
CA ASP A 162 -7.97 17.31 -22.10
C ASP A 162 -8.37 18.06 -20.83
N PRO A 163 -9.55 17.80 -20.25
CA PRO A 163 -9.99 18.45 -19.03
C PRO A 163 -9.25 17.86 -17.83
N PHE A 164 -7.95 18.13 -17.71
CA PHE A 164 -7.22 18.13 -16.44
C PHE A 164 -7.18 19.55 -15.86
N HIS A 165 -8.32 20.25 -15.94
CA HIS A 165 -8.65 21.21 -14.92
C HIS A 165 -8.69 20.46 -13.59
N GLU A 166 -7.93 20.96 -12.62
CA GLU A 166 -8.12 20.78 -11.19
C GLU A 166 -9.30 19.86 -10.83
N LYS A 167 -9.04 18.55 -10.71
CA LYS A 167 -9.77 17.77 -9.71
C LYS A 167 -9.26 18.27 -8.36
N VAL A 168 -9.76 19.45 -7.96
CA VAL A 168 -10.15 19.65 -6.57
C VAL A 168 -10.92 18.38 -6.22
N MET A 169 -10.40 17.61 -5.28
CA MET A 169 -11.03 16.38 -4.81
C MET A 169 -12.35 16.74 -4.12
N GLU A 170 -13.36 17.01 -4.92
CA GLU A 170 -14.75 17.07 -4.49
C GLU A 170 -15.45 15.86 -5.07
N ASN A 171 -15.61 14.87 -4.18
CA ASN A 171 -16.54 13.74 -4.27
C ASN A 171 -16.15 12.54 -5.14
N GLU A 172 -14.90 12.07 -5.09
CA GLU A 172 -14.69 10.63 -5.24
C GLU A 172 -15.18 9.94 -3.96
N VAL A 173 -16.21 9.10 -4.08
CA VAL A 173 -16.76 8.33 -2.96
C VAL A 173 -15.67 7.37 -2.49
N MET A 174 -15.03 7.72 -1.38
CA MET A 174 -14.00 6.89 -0.75
C MET A 174 -14.66 5.64 -0.17
N THR A 175 -14.22 4.46 -0.61
CA THR A 175 -14.76 3.18 -0.10
C THR A 175 -13.70 2.37 0.64
N ILE A 176 -14.17 1.48 1.52
CA ILE A 176 -13.34 0.55 2.29
C ILE A 176 -12.71 -0.51 1.36
N ASP A 177 -13.36 -0.79 0.23
CA ASP A 177 -12.93 -1.75 -0.78
C ASP A 177 -11.95 -1.16 -1.82
N ASP A 178 -11.65 0.14 -1.71
CA ASP A 178 -10.70 0.81 -2.60
C ASP A 178 -9.32 0.14 -2.52
N VAL A 179 -8.76 -0.15 -3.69
CA VAL A 179 -7.46 -0.78 -3.82
C VAL A 179 -6.37 0.27 -3.61
N LEU A 180 -5.64 0.18 -2.50
CA LEU A 180 -4.63 1.16 -2.12
C LEU A 180 -3.22 0.75 -2.56
N GLY A 181 -2.52 1.68 -3.21
CA GLY A 181 -1.14 1.52 -3.63
C GLY A 181 -0.97 0.80 -4.97
N ASP A 182 0.25 0.86 -5.47
CA ASP A 182 0.65 0.36 -6.79
C ASP A 182 1.04 -1.12 -6.73
N ALA A 183 0.78 -1.85 -7.81
CA ALA A 183 1.25 -3.22 -7.94
C ALA A 183 2.79 -3.28 -7.96
N ILE A 184 3.34 -4.38 -7.43
CA ILE A 184 4.79 -4.64 -7.45
C ILE A 184 5.08 -5.94 -8.21
N PRO A 185 6.29 -6.11 -8.77
CA PRO A 185 6.68 -7.34 -9.46
C PRO A 185 6.57 -8.58 -8.56
N TYR A 186 6.13 -9.70 -9.15
CA TYR A 186 5.92 -10.98 -8.46
C TYR A 186 7.17 -11.44 -7.68
N ASP A 187 8.36 -11.38 -8.30
CA ASP A 187 9.62 -11.78 -7.65
C ASP A 187 9.91 -10.95 -6.38
N GLN A 188 9.60 -9.65 -6.41
CA GLN A 188 9.76 -8.77 -5.26
C GLN A 188 8.76 -9.14 -4.17
N GLN A 189 7.50 -9.38 -4.55
CA GLN A 189 6.45 -9.81 -3.65
C GLN A 189 6.78 -11.15 -2.99
N ASP A 190 7.28 -12.14 -3.73
CA ASP A 190 7.66 -13.44 -3.18
C ASP A 190 8.79 -13.31 -2.16
N ALA A 191 9.84 -12.53 -2.47
CA ALA A 191 10.92 -12.26 -1.52
C ALA A 191 10.40 -11.61 -0.22
N MET A 192 9.48 -10.65 -0.32
CA MET A 192 8.86 -10.01 0.84
C MET A 192 7.96 -10.98 1.63
N LYS A 193 7.21 -11.87 0.96
CA LYS A 193 6.43 -12.92 1.62
C LYS A 193 7.32 -13.85 2.44
N GLN A 194 8.44 -14.29 1.87
CA GLN A 194 9.41 -15.12 2.58
C GLN A 194 9.98 -14.39 3.79
N PHE A 195 10.33 -13.11 3.66
CA PHE A 195 10.78 -12.28 4.78
C PHE A 195 9.74 -12.23 5.92
N CYS A 196 8.47 -11.98 5.61
CA CYS A 196 7.40 -11.94 6.60
C CYS A 196 7.26 -13.28 7.33
N LEU A 197 7.25 -14.41 6.59
CA LEU A 197 7.11 -15.74 7.17
C LEU A 197 8.28 -16.11 8.07
N LEU A 198 9.52 -15.86 7.62
CA LEU A 198 10.73 -16.10 8.40
C LEU A 198 10.73 -15.27 9.68
N SER A 199 10.38 -13.98 9.58
CA SER A 199 10.34 -13.07 10.73
C SER A 199 9.29 -13.47 11.77
N LEU A 200 8.20 -14.10 11.34
CA LEU A 200 7.14 -14.62 12.19
C LEU A 200 7.39 -16.07 12.65
N LYS A 201 8.59 -16.61 12.44
CA LYS A 201 8.98 -18.00 12.77
C LYS A 201 8.04 -19.06 12.17
N MET A 202 7.47 -18.75 11.01
CA MET A 202 6.59 -19.67 10.27
C MET A 202 7.41 -20.54 9.32
N PRO A 203 7.05 -21.83 9.14
CA PRO A 203 7.75 -22.68 8.18
C PRO A 203 7.58 -22.13 6.76
N ALA A 204 8.69 -22.05 6.03
CA ALA A 204 8.67 -21.69 4.61
C ALA A 204 7.97 -22.81 3.84
N SER A 205 6.73 -22.57 3.40
CA SER A 205 5.99 -23.54 2.58
C SER A 205 6.23 -23.27 1.11
N LYS A 206 6.58 -24.31 0.34
CA LYS A 206 6.57 -24.24 -1.13
C LYS A 206 5.13 -24.41 -1.59
N GLY A 207 4.42 -23.31 -1.83
CA GLY A 207 3.03 -23.32 -2.29
C GLY A 207 2.33 -21.97 -2.12
N ASN A 208 0.99 -21.96 -2.20
CA ASN A 208 0.19 -20.77 -1.92
C ASN A 208 0.39 -20.33 -0.47
N LEU A 209 1.23 -19.31 -0.28
CA LEU A 209 1.52 -18.73 1.02
C LEU A 209 0.26 -18.03 1.54
N GLN A 210 -0.18 -18.43 2.73
CA GLN A 210 -1.32 -17.82 3.40
C GLN A 210 -0.88 -16.60 4.20
N PHE A 211 -1.78 -15.64 4.31
CA PHE A 211 -1.59 -14.44 5.12
C PHE A 211 -1.24 -14.81 6.57
N PRO A 212 -0.14 -14.27 7.14
CA PRO A 212 0.39 -14.77 8.40
C PRO A 212 -0.15 -14.04 9.64
N GLY A 213 -0.89 -12.94 9.48
CA GLY A 213 -1.35 -12.12 10.60
C GLY A 213 -2.28 -12.86 11.57
N SER A 214 -2.29 -12.42 12.83
CA SER A 214 -3.10 -13.02 13.91
C SER A 214 -4.61 -12.92 13.65
N HIS A 215 -5.39 -13.97 13.90
CA HIS A 215 -6.84 -13.98 13.72
C HIS A 215 -7.55 -14.13 15.06
N PRO A 216 -8.42 -13.18 15.44
CA PRO A 216 -9.19 -13.26 16.67
C PRO A 216 -10.27 -14.36 16.62
N VAL A 217 -10.44 -15.06 17.74
CA VAL A 217 -11.57 -15.98 17.99
C VAL A 217 -12.73 -15.25 18.63
N SER A 218 -13.96 -15.71 18.38
CA SER A 218 -15.15 -15.06 18.95
C SER A 218 -15.22 -15.31 20.46
N LEU A 219 -15.54 -14.26 21.22
CA LEU A 219 -15.79 -14.36 22.66
C LEU A 219 -17.07 -15.18 22.88
N ASP A 220 -16.96 -16.26 23.63
CA ASP A 220 -18.04 -17.15 24.02
C ASP A 220 -18.03 -17.37 25.54
N ARG A 221 -18.88 -18.27 26.05
CA ARG A 221 -18.98 -18.54 27.50
C ARG A 221 -17.77 -19.29 28.04
N ASP A 222 -17.09 -20.05 27.20
CA ASP A 222 -15.99 -20.93 27.60
C ASP A 222 -14.71 -20.11 27.73
N ASN A 223 -14.41 -19.26 26.76
CA ASN A 223 -13.23 -18.40 26.75
C ASN A 223 -13.41 -17.10 27.58
N LEU A 224 -14.63 -16.77 28.03
CA LEU A 224 -14.87 -15.65 28.96
C LEU A 224 -14.05 -15.76 30.25
N GLN A 225 -13.73 -16.98 30.69
CA GLN A 225 -12.89 -17.22 31.87
C GLN A 225 -11.48 -16.62 31.71
N LEU A 226 -10.96 -16.50 30.49
CA LEU A 226 -9.65 -15.89 30.21
C LEU A 226 -9.61 -14.44 30.69
N LEU A 227 -10.70 -13.68 30.48
CA LEU A 227 -10.80 -12.28 30.91
C LEU A 227 -10.84 -12.12 32.44
N ARG A 228 -11.17 -13.19 33.19
CA ARG A 228 -11.17 -13.19 34.66
C ARG A 228 -9.82 -13.59 35.25
N GLN A 229 -9.07 -14.43 34.54
CA GLN A 229 -7.84 -15.05 35.04
C GLN A 229 -6.57 -14.32 34.61
N ARG A 230 -6.62 -13.57 33.50
CA ARG A 230 -5.47 -12.90 32.91
C ARG A 230 -5.71 -11.41 32.74
N TYR A 231 -4.62 -10.65 32.64
CA TYR A 231 -4.68 -9.23 32.33
C TYR A 231 -4.93 -9.04 30.84
N TYR A 232 -6.04 -8.36 30.53
CA TYR A 232 -6.43 -8.03 29.17
C TYR A 232 -6.57 -6.52 28.99
N TYR A 233 -6.21 -6.07 27.80
CA TYR A 233 -6.66 -4.80 27.28
C TYR A 233 -7.89 -4.99 26.39
N ALA A 234 -8.72 -3.96 26.32
CA ALA A 234 -9.85 -3.85 25.40
C ALA A 234 -9.66 -2.65 24.47
N THR A 235 -10.06 -2.81 23.21
CA THR A 235 -10.18 -1.74 22.22
C THR A 235 -11.45 -1.94 21.40
N TRP A 236 -11.85 -0.93 20.63
CA TRP A 236 -12.97 -1.05 19.72
C TRP A 236 -12.57 -1.88 18.49
N LYS A 237 -13.48 -2.70 18.00
CA LYS A 237 -13.34 -3.35 16.70
C LYS A 237 -13.76 -2.34 15.63
N ALA A 238 -12.79 -1.82 14.86
CA ALA A 238 -13.12 -0.85 13.84
C ALA A 238 -13.73 -1.58 12.64
N ASP A 239 -14.56 -0.87 11.90
CA ASP A 239 -15.06 -1.33 10.62
C ASP A 239 -14.15 -0.75 9.52
N GLY A 240 -13.24 -1.59 9.04
CA GLY A 240 -12.21 -1.19 8.08
C GLY A 240 -11.51 -2.38 7.44
N THR A 241 -10.61 -2.09 6.51
CA THR A 241 -9.85 -3.12 5.80
C THR A 241 -8.56 -3.42 6.55
N ARG A 242 -8.37 -4.68 6.92
CA ARG A 242 -7.14 -5.12 7.56
C ARG A 242 -5.98 -5.08 6.58
N TYR A 243 -4.91 -4.39 6.97
CA TYR A 243 -3.62 -4.42 6.27
C TYR A 243 -2.49 -4.61 7.27
N MET A 244 -1.57 -5.53 6.96
CA MET A 244 -0.21 -5.42 7.52
C MET A 244 0.55 -4.39 6.70
N MET A 245 1.55 -3.73 7.30
CA MET A 245 2.39 -2.76 6.61
C MET A 245 3.86 -3.11 6.81
N LEU A 246 4.56 -3.33 5.69
CA LEU A 246 6.01 -3.51 5.66
C LEU A 246 6.65 -2.19 5.22
N ILE A 247 7.47 -1.60 6.10
CA ILE A 247 8.22 -0.38 5.84
C ILE A 247 9.66 -0.78 5.48
N MET A 248 10.11 -0.38 4.30
CA MET A 248 11.47 -0.56 3.82
C MET A 248 12.11 0.80 3.51
N CYS A 249 13.43 0.82 3.35
CA CYS A 249 14.13 2.05 2.99
C CYS A 249 13.67 2.67 1.65
N ASP A 250 13.09 1.86 0.75
CA ASP A 250 12.68 2.28 -0.59
C ASP A 250 11.18 2.55 -0.77
N GLY A 251 10.41 2.39 0.30
CA GLY A 251 8.97 2.62 0.32
C GLY A 251 8.22 1.80 1.36
N CYS A 252 6.92 2.03 1.41
CA CYS A 252 6.01 1.31 2.29
C CYS A 252 5.15 0.35 1.46
N TYR A 253 4.83 -0.80 2.02
CA TYR A 253 4.07 -1.85 1.34
C TYR A 253 2.89 -2.27 2.21
N LEU A 254 1.68 -2.09 1.70
CA LEU A 254 0.46 -2.61 2.31
C LEU A 254 0.29 -4.07 1.92
N ILE A 255 -0.10 -4.90 2.88
CA ILE A 255 -0.27 -6.34 2.74
C ILE A 255 -1.69 -6.70 3.12
N ASP A 256 -2.49 -7.13 2.14
CA ASP A 256 -3.89 -7.51 2.36
C ASP A 256 -4.06 -8.96 2.85
N ARG A 257 -5.31 -9.36 3.08
CA ARG A 257 -5.67 -10.72 3.53
C ARG A 257 -5.40 -11.82 2.50
N THR A 258 -5.22 -11.48 1.23
CA THR A 258 -4.80 -12.42 0.18
C THR A 258 -3.28 -12.59 0.14
N PHE A 259 -2.58 -11.94 1.08
CA PHE A 259 -1.12 -11.83 1.14
C PHE A 259 -0.57 -11.10 -0.11
N SER A 260 -1.34 -10.17 -0.67
CA SER A 260 -0.92 -9.33 -1.77
C SER A 260 -0.20 -8.08 -1.28
N PHE A 261 0.85 -7.65 -1.98
CA PHE A 261 1.65 -6.49 -1.62
C PHE A 261 1.39 -5.35 -2.60
N ARG A 262 1.16 -4.16 -2.06
CA ARG A 262 1.02 -2.93 -2.86
C ARG A 262 1.89 -1.83 -2.29
N ARG A 263 2.65 -1.16 -3.15
CA ARG A 263 3.56 -0.09 -2.76
C ARG A 263 2.78 1.20 -2.54
N VAL A 264 3.11 1.91 -1.47
CA VAL A 264 2.57 3.22 -1.13
C VAL A 264 3.73 4.16 -0.83
N GLN A 265 3.69 5.37 -1.38
CA GLN A 265 4.68 6.40 -1.09
C GLN A 265 4.34 7.09 0.23
N MET A 266 5.15 6.82 1.26
CA MET A 266 5.04 7.44 2.58
C MET A 266 6.42 7.47 3.24
N ARG A 267 6.63 8.41 4.16
CA ARG A 267 7.90 8.60 4.85
C ARG A 267 7.81 8.17 6.31
N PHE A 268 8.68 7.25 6.73
CA PHE A 268 8.78 6.80 8.12
C PHE A 268 10.21 7.04 8.64
N PRO A 269 10.46 8.19 9.27
CA PRO A 269 11.78 8.52 9.83
C PRO A 269 12.06 7.67 11.07
N LEU A 270 13.34 7.38 11.31
CA LEU A 270 13.77 6.82 12.59
C LEU A 270 13.74 7.90 13.67
N LYS A 271 13.68 7.44 14.93
CA LYS A 271 13.84 8.32 16.08
C LYS A 271 15.17 9.08 16.00
N GLN A 272 15.09 10.41 16.05
CA GLN A 272 16.26 11.27 16.10
C GLN A 272 17.09 10.96 17.35
N SER A 273 18.37 10.65 17.15
CA SER A 273 19.36 10.55 18.20
C SER A 273 20.62 11.27 17.74
N SER A 274 21.43 11.76 18.67
CA SER A 274 22.63 12.54 18.38
C SER A 274 23.65 11.84 17.47
N GLU A 275 23.52 10.53 17.27
CA GLU A 275 24.41 9.69 16.47
C GLU A 275 23.83 9.31 15.09
N VAL A 276 22.54 9.58 14.83
CA VAL A 276 21.85 9.12 13.60
C VAL A 276 21.58 10.31 12.67
N PRO A 277 22.03 10.27 11.41
CA PRO A 277 21.71 11.30 10.42
C PRO A 277 20.20 11.51 10.27
N ASN A 278 19.79 12.77 10.06
CA ASN A 278 18.39 13.20 10.03
C ASN A 278 17.51 12.51 8.97
N ASP A 279 18.10 11.81 7.99
CA ASP A 279 17.39 11.22 6.85
C ASP A 279 17.26 9.69 6.88
N ARG A 280 17.63 9.03 7.99
CA ARG A 280 17.43 7.58 8.06
C ARG A 280 15.96 7.24 8.27
N THR A 281 15.44 6.42 7.37
CA THR A 281 14.10 5.85 7.44
C THR A 281 14.13 4.43 8.01
N HIS A 282 12.98 3.96 8.45
CA HIS A 282 12.80 2.57 8.84
C HIS A 282 13.14 1.62 7.68
N ASN A 283 13.72 0.47 8.01
CA ASN A 283 13.97 -0.58 7.04
C ASN A 283 13.66 -1.96 7.62
N PHE A 284 12.82 -2.75 6.96
CA PHE A 284 12.32 -4.03 7.48
C PHE A 284 11.54 -3.90 8.80
N THR A 285 10.64 -2.91 8.89
CA THR A 285 9.69 -2.80 10.01
C THR A 285 8.32 -3.33 9.57
N LEU A 286 7.72 -4.24 10.33
CA LEU A 286 6.46 -4.91 9.99
C LEU A 286 5.40 -4.66 11.07
N LEU A 287 4.29 -4.06 10.65
CA LEU A 287 3.18 -3.61 11.49
C LEU A 287 1.90 -4.35 11.13
N ASP A 288 1.01 -4.53 12.11
CA ASP A 288 -0.37 -5.01 11.90
C ASP A 288 -1.37 -3.91 12.25
N GLY A 289 -2.38 -3.76 11.41
CA GLY A 289 -3.27 -2.62 11.49
C GLY A 289 -4.54 -2.74 10.66
N GLU A 290 -5.32 -1.67 10.72
CA GLU A 290 -6.64 -1.56 10.12
C GLU A 290 -6.77 -0.19 9.45
N MET A 291 -7.10 -0.18 8.17
CA MET A 291 -7.39 1.03 7.40
C MET A 291 -8.86 1.39 7.60
N VAL A 292 -9.11 2.56 8.16
CA VAL A 292 -10.45 3.11 8.38
C VAL A 292 -10.65 4.39 7.57
N ILE A 293 -11.91 4.74 7.36
CA ILE A 293 -12.31 6.01 6.75
C ILE A 293 -12.96 6.85 7.84
N ASP A 294 -12.31 7.96 8.18
CA ASP A 294 -12.83 8.94 9.10
C ASP A 294 -13.69 9.98 8.37
N THR A 295 -14.82 10.34 8.98
CA THR A 295 -15.55 11.55 8.65
C THR A 295 -15.00 12.70 9.48
N LEU A 296 -14.29 13.64 8.83
CA LEU A 296 -13.75 14.83 9.49
C LEU A 296 -14.88 15.80 9.89
N PRO A 297 -14.65 16.73 10.83
CA PRO A 297 -15.64 17.75 11.19
C PRO A 297 -16.12 18.60 10.00
N THR A 298 -15.27 18.73 8.97
CA THR A 298 -15.57 19.39 7.70
C THR A 298 -16.45 18.56 6.76
N LYS A 299 -16.94 17.39 7.19
CA LYS A 299 -17.64 16.36 6.41
C LYS A 299 -16.82 15.73 5.27
N LYS A 300 -15.53 16.07 5.16
CA LYS A 300 -14.62 15.39 4.24
C LYS A 300 -14.22 14.02 4.78
N LEU A 301 -14.11 13.03 3.89
CA LEU A 301 -13.61 11.70 4.23
C LEU A 301 -12.09 11.69 4.19
N ALA A 302 -11.46 11.02 5.15
CA ALA A 302 -10.01 10.86 5.18
C ALA A 302 -9.63 9.46 5.66
N ARG A 303 -8.66 8.86 5.00
CA ARG A 303 -8.13 7.55 5.39
C ARG A 303 -7.20 7.66 6.59
N ARG A 304 -7.32 6.70 7.51
CA ARG A 304 -6.41 6.53 8.63
C ARG A 304 -6.04 5.06 8.80
N TYR A 305 -4.74 4.80 8.88
CA TYR A 305 -4.21 3.51 9.27
C TYR A 305 -4.01 3.46 10.78
N LEU A 306 -4.79 2.59 11.44
CA LEU A 306 -4.72 2.31 12.86
C LEU A 306 -3.79 1.12 13.11
N ILE A 307 -2.59 1.38 13.63
CA ILE A 307 -1.63 0.34 13.99
C ILE A 307 -2.00 -0.23 15.35
N TYR A 308 -2.24 -1.54 15.46
CA TYR A 308 -2.53 -2.17 16.74
C TYR A 308 -1.46 -3.16 17.21
N ASP A 309 -0.57 -3.65 16.35
CA ASP A 309 0.56 -4.49 16.78
C ASP A 309 1.83 -4.26 15.91
N LEU A 310 2.98 -4.67 16.43
CA LEU A 310 4.31 -4.55 15.83
C LEU A 310 5.02 -5.89 15.91
N MET A 311 5.45 -6.43 14.77
CA MET A 311 6.06 -7.78 14.70
C MET A 311 7.56 -7.73 14.44
N VAL A 312 8.02 -6.74 13.67
CA VAL A 312 9.44 -6.56 13.35
C VAL A 312 9.76 -5.07 13.42
N LEU A 313 10.86 -4.72 14.09
CA LEU A 313 11.37 -3.37 14.14
C LEU A 313 12.79 -3.34 13.57
N ASN A 314 12.97 -2.62 12.46
CA ASN A 314 14.26 -2.44 11.79
C ASN A 314 15.03 -3.75 11.54
N GLY A 315 14.33 -4.78 11.04
CA GLY A 315 14.89 -6.11 10.77
C GLY A 315 14.99 -7.03 11.99
N LYS A 316 14.71 -6.55 13.20
CA LYS A 316 14.69 -7.35 14.43
C LYS A 316 13.26 -7.81 14.76
N PRO A 317 12.97 -9.13 14.77
CA PRO A 317 11.69 -9.64 15.23
C PRO A 317 11.46 -9.30 16.71
N VAL A 318 10.27 -8.81 17.04
CA VAL A 318 9.84 -8.48 18.41
C VAL A 318 8.62 -9.28 18.86
N ILE A 319 8.24 -10.31 18.09
CA ILE A 319 7.05 -11.15 18.34
C ILE A 319 7.03 -11.86 19.70
N GLU A 320 8.19 -12.09 20.31
CA GLU A 320 8.31 -12.74 21.62
C GLU A 320 8.13 -11.79 22.80
N LEU A 321 8.20 -10.47 22.56
CA LEU A 321 7.95 -9.50 23.62
C LEU A 321 6.48 -9.52 24.01
N PRO A 322 6.12 -9.23 25.28
CA PRO A 322 4.75 -8.96 25.69
C PRO A 322 4.04 -7.93 24.80
N PHE A 323 2.75 -8.10 24.56
CA PHE A 323 1.94 -7.14 23.79
C PHE A 323 2.08 -5.71 24.32
N SER A 324 2.08 -5.53 25.65
CA SER A 324 2.24 -4.22 26.28
C SER A 324 3.54 -3.50 25.89
N GLU A 325 4.64 -4.23 25.66
CA GLU A 325 5.91 -3.67 25.20
C GLU A 325 5.87 -3.38 23.70
N ARG A 326 5.34 -4.31 22.88
CA ARG A 326 5.17 -4.09 21.43
C ARG A 326 4.29 -2.86 21.16
N TRP A 327 3.23 -2.69 21.93
CA TRP A 327 2.32 -1.57 21.84
C TRP A 327 2.98 -0.22 22.17
N LYS A 328 3.84 -0.17 23.20
CA LYS A 328 4.66 1.03 23.50
C LYS A 328 5.67 1.33 22.40
N LEU A 329 6.27 0.30 21.80
CA LEU A 329 7.23 0.47 20.71
C LEU A 329 6.60 1.12 19.48
N ILE A 330 5.32 0.84 19.18
CA ILE A 330 4.61 1.52 18.07
C ILE A 330 4.61 3.02 18.28
N GLU A 331 4.26 3.49 19.49
CA GLU A 331 4.23 4.93 19.78
C GLU A 331 5.65 5.51 19.66
N ARG A 332 6.59 4.94 20.42
CA ARG A 332 7.93 5.48 20.61
C ARG A 332 8.81 5.46 19.36
N GLU A 333 8.68 4.41 18.55
CA GLU A 333 9.58 4.15 17.43
C GLU A 333 8.96 4.50 16.08
N VAL A 334 7.63 4.59 15.96
CA VAL A 334 6.95 4.80 14.66
C VAL A 334 6.13 6.08 14.64
N VAL A 335 5.25 6.28 15.64
CA VAL A 335 4.31 7.41 15.64
C VAL A 335 4.98 8.71 16.10
N GLU A 336 5.71 8.68 17.21
CA GLU A 336 6.43 9.84 17.75
C GLU A 336 7.44 10.41 16.74
N PRO A 337 8.34 9.62 16.11
CA PRO A 337 9.30 10.18 15.14
C PRO A 337 8.64 10.86 13.95
N ARG A 338 7.54 10.28 13.43
CA ARG A 338 6.75 10.91 12.35
C ARG A 338 6.14 12.23 12.79
N ASN A 339 5.56 12.29 13.99
CA ASN A 339 4.93 13.51 14.50
C ASN A 339 5.97 14.60 14.78
N SER A 340 7.12 14.23 15.35
CA SER A 340 8.23 15.15 15.59
C SER A 340 8.81 15.69 14.28
N GLU A 341 9.07 14.84 13.28
CA GLU A 341 9.58 15.30 11.97
C GLU A 341 8.55 16.21 11.29
N ARG A 342 7.27 15.83 11.30
CA ARG A 342 6.18 16.66 10.75
C ARG A 342 6.14 18.05 11.39
N GLN A 343 6.25 18.12 12.72
CA GLN A 343 6.24 19.39 13.44
C GLN A 343 7.48 20.24 13.12
N ASN A 344 8.66 19.61 13.06
CA ASN A 344 9.91 20.27 12.70
C ASN A 344 9.86 20.83 11.26
N ILE A 345 9.32 20.07 10.31
CA ILE A 345 9.15 20.51 8.92
C ILE A 345 8.16 21.66 8.83
N HIS A 346 7.04 21.61 9.54
CA HIS A 346 6.06 22.70 9.55
C HIS A 346 6.63 24.00 10.15
N GLN A 347 7.61 23.91 11.06
CA GLN A 347 8.31 25.06 11.62
C GLN A 347 9.50 25.51 10.76
N SER A 348 9.92 24.71 9.78
CA SER A 348 11.00 25.05 8.85
C SER A 348 10.55 26.17 7.91
N ARG A 349 11.50 27.02 7.51
CA ARG A 349 11.26 28.05 6.50
C ARG A 349 11.08 27.47 5.09
N ASN A 350 11.73 26.33 4.82
CA ASN A 350 11.66 25.61 3.56
C ASN A 350 11.30 24.14 3.85
N PRO A 351 10.02 23.77 3.88
CA PRO A 351 9.61 22.40 4.13
C PRO A 351 9.92 21.53 2.91
N ASN A 352 10.81 20.55 3.07
CA ASN A 352 11.17 19.68 1.94
C ASN A 352 10.11 18.58 1.66
N TYR A 353 9.29 18.20 2.65
CA TYR A 353 8.34 17.09 2.52
C TYR A 353 6.95 17.46 3.06
N ARG A 354 5.90 17.07 2.33
CA ARG A 354 4.50 17.45 2.55
C ARG A 354 3.67 16.29 3.07
N TYR A 355 3.62 16.14 4.40
CA TYR A 355 2.87 15.07 5.07
C TYR A 355 1.36 15.06 4.77
N GLU A 356 0.79 16.19 4.38
CA GLU A 356 -0.62 16.31 4.00
C GLU A 356 -0.95 15.70 2.63
N MET A 357 0.07 15.48 1.79
CA MET A 357 -0.08 14.84 0.49
C MET A 357 -0.04 13.31 0.58
N GLU A 358 0.31 12.76 1.75
CA GLU A 358 0.30 11.31 1.95
C GLU A 358 -1.11 10.72 1.83
N PRO A 359 -1.23 9.49 1.29
CA PRO A 359 -2.54 8.90 0.96
C PRO A 359 -3.42 8.60 2.19
N PHE A 360 -2.83 8.51 3.38
CA PHE A 360 -3.56 8.30 4.64
C PHE A 360 -2.71 8.71 5.84
N ARG A 361 -3.39 9.01 6.95
CA ARG A 361 -2.73 9.30 8.23
C ARG A 361 -2.40 8.02 8.98
N VAL A 362 -1.36 8.04 9.80
CA VAL A 362 -0.96 6.91 10.64
C VAL A 362 -1.21 7.23 12.10
N ARG A 363 -1.79 6.31 12.86
CA ARG A 363 -2.02 6.46 14.29
C ARG A 363 -1.93 5.11 15.00
N ARG A 364 -1.39 5.08 16.22
CA ARG A 364 -1.50 3.91 17.11
C ARG A 364 -2.94 3.76 17.61
N LYS A 365 -3.48 2.55 17.55
CA LYS A 365 -4.78 2.20 18.13
C LYS A 365 -4.67 2.17 19.66
N ASP A 366 -5.61 2.83 20.32
CA ASP A 366 -5.61 2.94 21.77
C ASP A 366 -6.26 1.70 22.41
N PHE A 367 -5.65 1.22 23.49
CA PHE A 367 -6.06 0.06 24.27
C PHE A 367 -6.27 0.50 25.71
N TYR A 368 -7.31 -0.02 26.33
CA TYR A 368 -7.78 0.40 27.65
C TYR A 368 -7.95 -0.80 28.57
N LEU A 369 -7.92 -0.57 29.88
CA LEU A 369 -8.17 -1.61 30.87
C LEU A 369 -9.61 -2.12 30.77
N LEU A 370 -9.85 -3.39 31.13
CA LEU A 370 -11.17 -4.02 31.10
C LEU A 370 -12.25 -3.23 31.88
N CYS A 371 -11.89 -2.58 32.98
CA CYS A 371 -12.81 -1.75 33.76
C CYS A 371 -13.39 -0.56 32.97
N THR A 372 -12.76 -0.19 31.85
CA THR A 372 -13.18 0.93 30.99
C THR A 372 -14.14 0.49 29.88
N VAL A 373 -14.40 -0.82 29.72
CA VAL A 373 -15.22 -1.37 28.62
C VAL A 373 -16.62 -0.74 28.56
N THR A 374 -17.28 -0.53 29.70
CA THR A 374 -18.60 0.12 29.71
C THR A 374 -18.54 1.51 29.09
N LYS A 375 -17.55 2.33 29.48
CA LYS A 375 -17.33 3.66 28.90
C LYS A 375 -16.95 3.61 27.43
N LEU A 376 -16.19 2.59 27.00
CA LEU A 376 -15.87 2.39 25.59
C LEU A 376 -17.13 2.20 24.75
N LEU A 377 -18.05 1.35 25.22
CA LEU A 377 -19.30 1.05 24.53
C LEU A 377 -20.28 2.23 24.55
N THR A 378 -20.45 2.91 25.69
CA THR A 378 -21.50 3.92 25.86
C THR A 378 -21.07 5.34 25.49
N GLU A 379 -19.79 5.67 25.59
CA GLU A 379 -19.31 7.04 25.40
C GLU A 379 -18.31 7.18 24.25
N PHE A 380 -17.37 6.25 24.10
CA PHE A 380 -16.27 6.39 23.12
C PHE A 380 -16.69 5.97 21.71
N ILE A 381 -17.20 4.76 21.53
CA ILE A 381 -17.61 4.21 20.22
C ILE A 381 -18.63 5.13 19.52
N PRO A 382 -19.67 5.65 20.20
CA PRO A 382 -20.63 6.57 19.56
C PRO A 382 -20.01 7.91 19.10
N LYS A 383 -18.84 8.30 19.62
CA LYS A 383 -18.13 9.54 19.27
C LYS A 383 -17.03 9.33 18.23
N LEU A 384 -16.81 8.10 17.76
CA LEU A 384 -15.80 7.80 16.75
C LEU A 384 -16.15 8.46 15.41
N SER A 385 -15.12 8.90 14.67
CA SER A 385 -15.25 9.43 13.31
C SER A 385 -15.41 8.34 12.24
N HIS A 386 -15.30 7.07 12.63
CA HIS A 386 -15.38 5.89 11.78
C HIS A 386 -16.27 4.83 12.44
N ALA A 387 -16.83 3.93 11.65
CA ALA A 387 -17.71 2.87 12.15
C ALA A 387 -16.93 1.82 12.98
N ALA A 388 -17.61 1.22 13.96
CA ALA A 388 -17.09 0.17 14.80
C ALA A 388 -18.20 -0.82 15.15
N ASP A 389 -17.91 -2.12 15.06
CA ASP A 389 -18.92 -3.19 15.17
C ASP A 389 -18.74 -4.07 16.43
N GLY A 390 -17.92 -3.63 17.37
CA GLY A 390 -17.74 -4.33 18.64
C GLY A 390 -16.43 -4.02 19.36
N LEU A 391 -15.86 -5.04 20.00
CA LEU A 391 -14.65 -4.96 20.82
C LEU A 391 -13.63 -6.03 20.44
N ILE A 392 -12.36 -5.72 20.67
CA ILE A 392 -11.25 -6.66 20.63
C ILE A 392 -10.60 -6.69 22.01
N PHE A 393 -10.31 -7.90 22.50
CA PHE A 393 -9.59 -8.13 23.75
C PHE A 393 -8.24 -8.78 23.45
N GLN A 394 -7.17 -8.14 23.89
CA GLN A 394 -5.79 -8.58 23.69
C GLN A 394 -5.13 -8.79 25.05
N GLY A 395 -4.53 -9.96 25.27
CA GLY A 395 -3.81 -10.23 26.52
C GLY A 395 -2.59 -9.33 26.65
N TRP A 396 -2.36 -8.83 27.86
CA TRP A 396 -1.32 -7.85 28.18
C TRP A 396 0.10 -8.40 27.97
N ASP A 397 0.31 -9.66 28.34
CA ASP A 397 1.58 -10.40 28.26
C ASP A 397 1.67 -11.33 27.05
N ASP A 398 0.66 -11.36 26.18
CA ASP A 398 0.64 -12.29 25.04
C ASP A 398 1.78 -11.98 24.04
N PRO A 399 2.59 -12.99 23.63
CA PRO A 399 3.43 -12.87 22.46
C PRO A 399 2.57 -12.76 21.20
N TYR A 400 3.14 -12.30 20.08
CA TYR A 400 2.43 -12.29 18.81
C TYR A 400 2.31 -13.71 18.27
N VAL A 401 1.08 -14.19 18.10
CA VAL A 401 0.78 -15.53 17.59
C VAL A 401 0.26 -15.44 16.15
N PRO A 402 1.03 -15.86 15.13
CA PRO A 402 0.58 -15.88 13.75
C PRO A 402 -0.67 -16.75 13.58
N ARG A 403 -1.56 -16.37 12.64
CA ARG A 403 -2.83 -17.06 12.36
C ARG A 403 -3.74 -17.09 13.59
N THR A 404 -4.56 -18.13 13.76
CA THR A 404 -5.55 -18.20 14.85
C THR A 404 -4.89 -18.08 16.21
N HIS A 405 -5.33 -17.09 16.99
CA HIS A 405 -4.84 -16.86 18.34
C HIS A 405 -6.00 -16.99 19.33
N GLU A 406 -6.03 -18.09 20.07
CA GLU A 406 -7.08 -18.41 21.05
C GLU A 406 -7.15 -17.41 22.22
N GLY A 407 -6.08 -16.67 22.48
CA GLY A 407 -6.02 -15.61 23.49
C GLY A 407 -6.50 -14.25 22.97
N LEU A 408 -6.61 -14.05 21.66
CA LEU A 408 -7.08 -12.80 21.05
C LEU A 408 -8.57 -12.92 20.74
N LEU A 409 -9.39 -12.18 21.46
CA LEU A 409 -10.84 -12.36 21.44
C LEU A 409 -11.52 -11.20 20.70
N LYS A 410 -12.56 -11.50 19.92
CA LYS A 410 -13.46 -10.50 19.34
C LYS A 410 -14.87 -10.66 19.90
N TRP A 411 -15.52 -9.55 20.21
CA TRP A 411 -16.92 -9.49 20.56
C TRP A 411 -17.63 -8.53 19.61
N LYS A 412 -18.83 -8.88 19.17
CA LYS A 412 -19.69 -8.04 18.35
C LYS A 412 -21.05 -7.88 19.01
N TYR A 413 -21.72 -6.77 18.72
CA TYR A 413 -23.12 -6.60 19.09
C TYR A 413 -23.96 -7.76 18.52
N PRO A 414 -24.86 -8.39 19.30
CA PRO A 414 -25.69 -9.50 18.83
C PRO A 414 -26.40 -9.19 17.51
N GLU A 415 -26.94 -7.98 17.38
CA GLU A 415 -27.64 -7.45 16.21
C GLU A 415 -26.75 -7.22 14.98
N MET A 416 -25.42 -7.15 15.16
CA MET A 416 -24.45 -6.99 14.07
C MET A 416 -23.82 -8.32 13.63
N ASN A 417 -24.30 -9.45 14.16
CA ASN A 417 -23.93 -10.76 13.65
C ASN A 417 -24.84 -11.12 12.47
N SER A 418 -24.27 -11.13 11.27
CA SER A 418 -24.91 -11.59 10.05
C SER A 418 -24.23 -12.85 9.52
N ILE A 419 -24.98 -13.64 8.75
CA ILE A 419 -24.47 -14.77 7.98
C ILE A 419 -24.84 -14.53 6.52
N ASP A 420 -23.90 -14.78 5.62
CA ASP A 420 -24.09 -14.64 4.19
C ASP A 420 -24.58 -15.97 3.63
N PHE A 421 -25.73 -15.93 2.95
CA PHE A 421 -26.33 -17.09 2.33
C PHE A 421 -26.34 -16.91 0.81
N LEU A 422 -26.04 -17.99 0.08
CA LEU A 422 -26.30 -18.07 -1.35
C LEU A 422 -27.66 -18.73 -1.55
N PHE A 423 -28.57 -18.01 -2.20
CA PHE A 423 -29.90 -18.50 -2.52
C PHE A 423 -29.98 -18.95 -3.98
N GLU A 424 -30.43 -20.18 -4.18
CA GLU A 424 -30.64 -20.76 -5.50
C GLU A 424 -32.01 -21.43 -5.58
N VAL A 425 -32.65 -21.30 -6.73
CA VAL A 425 -33.90 -22.00 -7.06
C VAL A 425 -33.53 -23.08 -8.07
N GLY A 426 -33.72 -24.34 -7.69
CA GLY A 426 -33.47 -25.47 -8.59
C GLY A 426 -34.51 -25.56 -9.70
N ASP A 427 -34.24 -26.39 -10.72
CA ASP A 427 -35.10 -26.56 -11.90
C ASP A 427 -36.54 -27.00 -11.55
N ASP A 428 -36.72 -27.67 -10.40
CA ASP A 428 -38.02 -28.10 -9.87
C ASP A 428 -38.73 -27.01 -9.03
N ASN A 429 -38.28 -25.75 -9.10
CA ASN A 429 -38.74 -24.63 -8.26
C ASN A 429 -38.48 -24.82 -6.75
N HIS A 430 -37.57 -25.74 -6.39
CA HIS A 430 -37.16 -25.95 -5.01
C HIS A 430 -36.15 -24.88 -4.57
N GLU A 431 -36.54 -24.11 -3.57
CA GLU A 431 -35.71 -23.10 -2.93
C GLU A 431 -34.62 -23.74 -2.06
N GLN A 432 -33.37 -23.39 -2.32
CA GLN A 432 -32.19 -23.92 -1.63
C GLN A 432 -31.34 -22.79 -1.05
N LEU A 433 -30.98 -22.94 0.22
CA LEU A 433 -30.09 -22.01 0.92
C LEU A 433 -28.73 -22.67 1.15
N HIS A 434 -27.66 -22.01 0.70
CA HIS A 434 -26.31 -22.51 0.86
C HIS A 434 -25.46 -21.58 1.72
N VAL A 435 -24.56 -22.17 2.51
CA VAL A 435 -23.50 -21.48 3.22
C VAL A 435 -22.16 -21.98 2.70
N PHE A 436 -21.20 -21.07 2.51
CA PHE A 436 -19.83 -21.45 2.20
C PHE A 436 -19.07 -21.74 3.49
N ASP A 437 -18.73 -23.01 3.70
CA ASP A 437 -17.88 -23.44 4.80
C ASP A 437 -16.55 -23.96 4.24
N ARG A 438 -15.45 -23.30 4.60
CA ARG A 438 -14.08 -23.64 4.16
C ARG A 438 -13.95 -23.80 2.64
N GLY A 439 -14.60 -22.92 1.88
CA GLY A 439 -14.57 -22.93 0.41
C GLY A 439 -15.44 -24.01 -0.25
N LYS A 440 -16.22 -24.77 0.54
CA LYS A 440 -17.20 -25.71 0.02
C LYS A 440 -18.61 -25.14 0.22
N LYS A 441 -19.39 -25.15 -0.86
CA LYS A 441 -20.82 -24.85 -0.82
C LYS A 441 -21.53 -25.98 -0.07
N LYS A 442 -22.15 -25.67 1.07
CA LYS A 442 -22.96 -26.61 1.85
C LYS A 442 -24.42 -26.18 1.79
N LEU A 443 -25.31 -27.12 1.48
CA LEU A 443 -26.76 -26.92 1.57
C LEU A 443 -27.19 -26.95 3.04
N LEU A 444 -28.05 -26.03 3.44
CA LEU A 444 -28.77 -26.08 4.72
C LEU A 444 -30.02 -26.93 4.53
N GLU A 445 -29.92 -28.21 4.88
CA GLU A 445 -31.04 -29.13 4.81
C GLU A 445 -32.09 -28.83 5.90
N GLY A 446 -33.37 -28.76 5.52
CA GLY A 446 -34.50 -28.63 6.46
C GLY A 446 -34.95 -27.21 6.80
N GLU A 447 -34.31 -26.18 6.24
CA GLU A 447 -34.68 -24.78 6.47
C GLU A 447 -35.41 -24.21 5.24
N HIS A 448 -36.60 -23.61 5.45
CA HIS A 448 -37.39 -22.95 4.39
C HIS A 448 -37.37 -21.43 4.58
N VAL A 449 -37.06 -20.69 3.52
CA VAL A 449 -37.00 -19.22 3.55
C VAL A 449 -38.23 -18.64 2.89
N VAL A 450 -39.10 -18.00 3.68
CA VAL A 450 -40.31 -17.35 3.14
C VAL A 450 -40.00 -15.89 2.81
N PHE A 451 -39.90 -15.58 1.51
CA PHE A 451 -39.77 -14.19 1.05
C PHE A 451 -41.14 -13.54 0.90
N LYS A 452 -41.32 -12.37 1.52
CA LYS A 452 -42.48 -11.51 1.24
C LYS A 452 -42.16 -10.59 0.07
N GLY A 453 -42.42 -11.06 -1.16
CA GLY A 453 -42.66 -10.20 -2.32
C GLY A 453 -41.44 -9.69 -3.11
N VAL A 454 -40.27 -10.35 -3.06
CA VAL A 454 -39.08 -9.96 -3.84
C VAL A 454 -38.35 -11.21 -4.35
N ASP A 455 -37.86 -11.16 -5.59
CA ASP A 455 -37.06 -12.21 -6.25
C ASP A 455 -35.55 -11.99 -6.02
N PHE A 456 -34.88 -13.02 -5.48
CA PHE A 456 -33.46 -13.02 -5.10
C PHE A 456 -32.62 -14.08 -5.83
N MET A 457 -33.12 -14.65 -6.93
CA MET A 457 -32.44 -15.72 -7.65
C MET A 457 -30.97 -15.36 -8.01
N GLY A 458 -30.03 -16.23 -7.63
CA GLY A 458 -28.60 -16.10 -7.96
C GLY A 458 -27.85 -14.99 -7.20
N LYS A 459 -28.45 -14.42 -6.15
CA LYS A 459 -27.84 -13.35 -5.34
C LYS A 459 -27.35 -13.89 -4.00
N THR A 460 -26.28 -13.28 -3.49
CA THR A 460 -25.87 -13.42 -2.09
C THR A 460 -26.75 -12.54 -1.22
N MET A 461 -27.35 -13.11 -0.18
CA MET A 461 -28.19 -12.39 0.77
C MET A 461 -27.48 -12.24 2.11
N TYR A 462 -27.58 -11.05 2.69
CA TYR A 462 -27.13 -10.75 4.04
C TYR A 462 -28.31 -10.87 5.00
N CYS A 463 -28.26 -11.83 5.93
CA CYS A 463 -29.36 -12.07 6.87
C CYS A 463 -28.91 -11.87 8.33
N TYR A 464 -29.80 -11.29 9.13
CA TYR A 464 -29.62 -11.07 10.57
C TYR A 464 -30.59 -11.95 11.38
N TYR A 465 -30.13 -12.46 12.52
CA TYR A 465 -30.97 -13.27 13.41
C TYR A 465 -31.74 -12.38 14.38
N GLN A 466 -33.08 -12.39 14.29
CA GLN A 466 -33.95 -11.65 15.21
C GLN A 466 -34.63 -12.61 16.20
N MET A 467 -34.19 -12.61 17.47
CA MET A 467 -34.94 -13.31 18.52
C MET A 467 -36.27 -12.59 18.78
N THR A 468 -37.36 -13.15 18.27
CA THR A 468 -38.70 -12.77 18.73
C THR A 468 -38.90 -13.36 20.13
N LYS A 469 -39.01 -12.48 21.14
CA LYS A 469 -39.48 -12.90 22.47
C LYS A 469 -40.89 -13.49 22.28
N ARG A 470 -41.02 -14.81 22.36
CA ARG A 470 -42.33 -15.43 22.62
C ARG A 470 -42.77 -14.94 24.00
N HIS A 471 -43.71 -14.00 24.06
CA HIS A 471 -44.51 -13.82 25.26
C HIS A 471 -45.19 -15.15 25.53
N ARG A 472 -44.76 -15.84 26.60
CA ARG A 472 -45.56 -16.90 27.21
C ARG A 472 -46.80 -16.21 27.76
N GLY A 473 -47.94 -16.47 27.13
CA GLY A 473 -49.26 -16.19 27.69
C GLY A 473 -49.56 -17.07 28.89
#